data_AF-A0A925G060-F1
#
_entry.id   AF-A0A925G060-F1
#
_cell.length_a   1.000
_cell.length_b   1.000
_cell.length_c   1.000
_cell.angle_alpha   90.00
_cell.angle_beta   90.00
_cell.angle_gamma   90.00
#
_symmetry.space_group_name_H-M   'P 1'
#
loop_
_entity.id
_entity.type
_entity.pdbx_description
1 polymer ?
#
loop_
_entity_poly.entity_id
_entity_poly.type
_entity_poly.pdbx_seq_one_letter_code
_entity_poly.pdbx_strand_id
1 'polypeptide(L)'
;MGWMIAVAVTLLNFVALAGLRGQTLGKWATGLRIVRLDGKPLTFLSSLLRHIIGYPLSLLTLGLGFFLAVFNTQGRALHDIIAGTVVVLDKARPPRPVG
;
A
#
# COMPACT_ATOMS: atom_id res chain seq x y z
N MET A 1 -0.57 23.86 15.26
CA MET A 1 0.15 24.11 13.99
C MET A 1 1.04 22.94 13.55
N GLY A 2 1.89 22.37 14.41
CA GLY A 2 2.82 21.29 14.03
C GLY A 2 2.20 19.97 13.54
N TRP A 3 0.99 19.63 13.97
CA TRP A 3 0.30 18.40 13.55
C TRP A 3 -0.03 18.37 12.05
N MET A 4 -0.32 19.52 11.44
CA MET A 4 -0.60 19.59 10.00
C MET A 4 0.66 19.29 9.16
N ILE A 5 1.83 19.73 9.63
CA ILE A 5 3.12 19.44 8.99
C ILE A 5 3.44 17.95 9.11
N ALA A 6 3.23 17.35 10.28
CA ALA A 6 3.42 15.92 10.48
C ALA A 6 2.49 15.09 9.57
N VAL A 7 1.22 15.48 9.44
CA VAL A 7 0.26 14.83 8.53
C VAL A 7 0.68 15.01 7.07
N ALA A 8 1.08 16.21 6.66
CA ALA A 8 1.52 16.49 5.31
C ALA A 8 2.80 15.70 4.95
N VAL A 9 3.78 15.64 5.84
CA VAL A 9 5.01 14.85 5.66
C VAL A 9 4.69 13.36 5.62
N THR A 10 3.78 12.88 6.47
CA THR A 10 3.34 11.49 6.47
C THR A 10 2.67 11.14 5.15
N LEU A 11 1.72 11.97 4.70
CA LEU A 11 1.05 11.80 3.41
C LEU A 11 2.03 11.86 2.25
N LEU A 12 2.98 12.81 2.26
CA LEU A 12 3.99 12.92 1.22
C LEU A 12 4.90 11.68 1.19
N ASN A 13 5.33 11.18 2.34
CA ASN A 13 6.12 9.95 2.43
C ASN A 13 5.30 8.73 1.95
N PHE A 14 4.03 8.67 2.33
CA PHE A 14 3.14 7.59 1.93
C PHE A 14 2.83 7.60 0.43
N VAL A 15 2.62 8.77 -0.18
CA VAL A 15 2.25 8.91 -1.59
C VAL A 15 3.47 8.91 -2.50
N ALA A 16 4.48 9.74 -2.19
CA ALA A 16 5.63 9.98 -3.05
C ALA A 16 6.66 8.85 -2.94
N LEU A 17 7.08 8.46 -1.72
CA LEU A 17 8.07 7.36 -1.59
C LEU A 17 7.45 6.01 -1.93
N ALA A 18 6.21 5.72 -1.50
CA ALA A 18 5.57 4.48 -1.90
C ALA A 18 5.26 4.46 -3.40
N GLY A 19 4.92 5.60 -4.01
CA GLY A 19 4.69 5.70 -5.46
C GLY A 19 5.95 5.48 -6.30
N LEU A 20 7.11 5.98 -5.84
CA LEU A 20 8.37 5.90 -6.59
C LEU A 20 9.17 4.62 -6.34
N ARG A 21 9.13 4.08 -5.12
CA ARG A 21 9.92 2.90 -4.73
C ARG A 21 9.09 1.70 -4.29
N GLY A 22 7.77 1.83 -4.18
CA GLY A 22 6.93 0.79 -3.56
C GLY A 22 7.23 0.62 -2.06
N GLN A 23 8.03 1.49 -1.46
CA GLN A 23 8.51 1.38 -0.08
C GLN A 23 8.47 2.75 0.59
N THR A 24 7.88 2.82 1.77
CA THR A 24 8.07 3.93 2.70
C THR A 24 9.31 3.67 3.56
N LEU A 25 9.85 4.68 4.25
CA LEU A 25 11.03 4.50 5.12
C LEU A 25 10.87 3.37 6.15
N GLY A 26 9.70 3.25 6.79
CA GLY A 26 9.43 2.15 7.72
C GLY A 26 9.30 0.79 7.03
N LYS A 27 8.82 0.75 5.78
CA LYS A 27 8.78 -0.47 4.97
C LYS A 27 10.18 -0.89 4.53
N TRP A 28 11.05 0.06 4.20
CA TRP A 28 12.46 -0.22 3.90
C TRP A 28 13.19 -0.82 5.12
N ALA A 29 12.99 -0.25 6.32
CA ALA A 29 13.56 -0.77 7.56
C ALA A 29 13.07 -2.19 7.92
N THR A 30 11.84 -2.54 7.54
CA THR A 30 11.25 -3.87 7.77
C THR A 30 11.44 -4.83 6.58
N GLY A 31 12.07 -4.38 5.50
CA GLY A 31 12.23 -5.15 4.28
C GLY A 31 10.90 -5.46 3.58
N LEU A 32 9.87 -4.62 3.72
CA LEU A 32 8.59 -4.76 3.04
C LEU A 32 8.58 -3.95 1.73
N ARG A 33 8.07 -4.55 0.65
CA ARG A 33 7.87 -3.90 -0.64
C ARG A 33 6.45 -4.08 -1.14
N ILE A 34 5.85 -3.00 -1.61
CA ILE A 34 4.61 -3.04 -2.36
C ILE A 34 4.95 -3.40 -3.80
N VAL A 35 4.32 -4.45 -4.32
CA VAL A 35 4.44 -4.89 -5.71
C VAL A 35 3.05 -5.00 -6.32
N ARG A 36 2.94 -4.81 -7.64
CA ARG A 36 1.70 -5.14 -8.35
C ARG A 36 1.57 -6.66 -8.48
N LEU A 37 0.34 -7.13 -8.52
CA LEU A 37 0.04 -8.53 -8.80
C LEU A 37 0.51 -8.96 -10.20
N ASP A 38 0.50 -8.04 -11.16
CA ASP A 38 0.92 -8.31 -12.54
C ASP A 38 2.45 -8.44 -12.71
N GLY A 39 3.22 -8.39 -11.62
CA GLY A 39 4.68 -8.40 -11.63
C GLY A 39 5.33 -7.12 -12.18
N LYS A 40 4.52 -6.17 -12.67
CA LYS A 40 4.98 -4.87 -13.19
C LYS A 40 5.40 -3.92 -12.04
N PRO A 41 6.34 -2.98 -12.30
CA PRO A 41 6.67 -1.96 -11.32
C PRO A 41 5.45 -1.14 -10.91
N LEU A 42 5.47 -0.63 -9.68
CA LEU A 42 4.37 0.16 -9.15
C LEU A 42 4.18 1.41 -10.03
N THR A 43 2.97 1.57 -10.56
CA THR A 43 2.64 2.73 -11.40
C THR A 43 2.11 3.84 -10.52
N PHE A 44 2.37 5.10 -10.88
CA PHE A 44 1.84 6.28 -10.18
C PHE A 44 0.31 6.17 -9.98
N LEU A 45 -0.39 5.64 -11.00
CA LEU A 45 -1.84 5.40 -10.98
C LEU A 45 -2.28 4.41 -9.88
N SER A 46 -1.52 3.32 -9.67
CA SER A 46 -1.79 2.36 -8.59
C SER A 46 -1.58 2.99 -7.22
N SER A 47 -0.56 3.84 -7.05
CA SER A 47 -0.33 4.57 -5.80
C SER A 47 -1.46 5.58 -5.50
N LEU A 48 -1.92 6.28 -6.55
CA LEU A 48 -3.07 7.19 -6.47
C LEU A 48 -4.35 6.46 -6.11
N LEU A 49 -4.68 5.34 -6.78
CA LEU A 49 -5.85 4.52 -6.45
C LEU A 49 -5.81 4.04 -5.00
N ARG A 50 -4.65 3.61 -4.52
CA ARG A 50 -4.46 3.17 -3.14
C ARG A 50 -4.74 4.28 -2.14
N HIS A 51 -4.31 5.51 -2.43
CA HIS A 51 -4.43 6.64 -1.50
C HIS A 51 -5.74 7.40 -1.59
N ILE A 52 -6.18 7.70 -2.80
CA ILE A 52 -7.34 8.56 -3.05
C ILE A 52 -8.65 7.78 -2.90
N ILE A 53 -8.63 6.48 -3.20
CA ILE A 53 -9.84 5.64 -3.14
C ILE A 53 -9.70 4.60 -2.02
N GLY A 54 -8.59 3.87 -2.01
CA GLY A 54 -8.38 2.76 -1.08
C GLY A 54 -8.38 3.17 0.40
N TYR A 55 -7.61 4.19 0.78
CA TYR A 55 -7.57 4.68 2.16
C TYR A 55 -8.89 5.24 2.68
N PRO A 56 -9.54 6.20 1.99
CA PRO A 56 -10.82 6.73 2.47
C PRO A 56 -11.90 5.65 2.52
N LEU A 57 -11.93 4.69 1.58
CA LEU A 57 -12.88 3.58 1.66
C LEU A 57 -12.57 2.62 2.83
N SER A 58 -11.29 2.37 3.12
CA SER A 58 -10.88 1.59 4.29
C SER A 58 -11.20 2.31 5.61
N LEU A 59 -11.17 3.65 5.62
CA LEU A 59 -11.58 4.47 6.76
C LEU A 59 -13.09 4.54 6.93
N LEU A 60 -13.83 4.70 5.83
CA LEU A 60 -15.31 4.73 5.80
C LEU A 60 -15.91 3.41 6.28
N THR A 61 -15.22 2.30 6.04
CA THR A 61 -15.57 0.98 6.60
C THR A 61 -15.17 0.83 8.08
N LEU A 62 -14.97 1.93 8.82
CA LEU A 62 -14.52 1.97 10.22
C LEU A 62 -13.23 1.17 10.48
N GLY A 63 -12.34 1.11 9.49
CA GLY A 63 -11.09 0.35 9.59
C GLY A 63 -11.23 -1.13 9.23
N LEU A 64 -12.43 -1.63 8.91
CA LEU A 64 -12.62 -3.02 8.45
C LEU A 64 -11.84 -3.31 7.16
N GLY A 65 -11.67 -2.31 6.29
CA GLY A 65 -10.84 -2.43 5.11
C GLY A 65 -9.37 -2.79 5.41
N PHE A 66 -8.86 -2.46 6.60
CA PHE A 66 -7.54 -2.90 7.06
C PHE A 66 -7.59 -4.32 7.65
N PHE A 67 -8.64 -4.66 8.40
CA PHE A 67 -8.83 -6.00 8.97
C PHE A 67 -8.94 -7.09 7.91
N LEU A 68 -9.39 -6.75 6.70
CA LEU A 68 -9.42 -7.69 5.57
C LEU A 68 -8.06 -8.34 5.29
N ALA A 69 -6.94 -7.65 5.58
CA ALA A 69 -5.60 -8.21 5.42
C ALA A 69 -5.35 -9.43 6.34
N VAL A 70 -6.00 -9.51 7.49
CA VAL A 70 -5.84 -10.61 8.46
C VAL A 70 -6.52 -11.89 7.94
N PHE A 71 -7.67 -11.74 7.28
CA PHE A 71 -8.45 -12.86 6.75
C PHE A 71 -8.02 -13.27 5.34
N ASN A 72 -7.31 -12.39 4.63
CA ASN A 72 -6.83 -12.67 3.29
C ASN A 72 -5.54 -13.50 3.35
N THR A 73 -5.52 -14.64 2.67
CA THR A 73 -4.35 -15.54 2.56
C THR A 73 -3.14 -14.86 1.92
N GLN A 74 -3.34 -13.80 1.15
CA GLN A 74 -2.28 -12.97 0.58
C GLN A 74 -1.91 -11.76 1.46
N GLY A 75 -2.53 -11.58 2.62
CA GLY A 75 -2.26 -10.44 3.52
C GLY A 75 -2.72 -9.09 2.96
N ARG A 76 -3.70 -9.06 2.03
CA ARG A 76 -4.10 -7.85 1.32
C ARG A 76 -5.30 -7.17 1.97
N ALA A 77 -5.15 -5.89 2.28
CA ALA A 77 -6.23 -5.02 2.71
C ALA A 77 -7.12 -4.57 1.54
N LEU A 78 -8.27 -3.97 1.83
CA LEU A 78 -9.20 -3.46 0.81
C LEU A 78 -8.53 -2.47 -0.16
N HIS A 79 -7.70 -1.57 0.36
CA HIS A 79 -6.93 -0.63 -0.46
C HIS A 79 -5.89 -1.32 -1.35
N ASP A 80 -5.31 -2.43 -0.90
CA ASP A 80 -4.37 -3.23 -1.69
C ASP A 80 -5.08 -4.02 -2.79
N ILE A 81 -6.31 -4.47 -2.53
CA ILE A 81 -7.18 -5.11 -3.52
C ILE A 81 -7.55 -4.12 -4.62
N ILE A 82 -8.05 -2.95 -4.25
CA ILE A 82 -8.46 -1.90 -5.19
C ILE A 82 -7.29 -1.41 -6.04
N ALA A 83 -6.11 -1.27 -5.45
CA ALA A 83 -4.92 -0.82 -6.16
C ALA A 83 -4.25 -1.92 -7.01
N GLY A 84 -4.71 -3.17 -6.93
CA GLY A 84 -4.07 -4.30 -7.61
C GLY A 84 -2.65 -4.58 -7.10
N THR A 85 -2.40 -4.27 -5.83
CA THR A 85 -1.08 -4.38 -5.18
C THR A 85 -1.08 -5.38 -4.05
N VAL A 86 0.10 -5.84 -3.66
CA VAL A 86 0.31 -6.67 -2.47
C VAL A 86 1.63 -6.28 -1.81
N VAL A 87 1.68 -6.37 -0.49
CA VAL A 87 2.90 -6.14 0.28
C VAL A 87 3.61 -7.48 0.45
N VAL A 88 4.84 -7.57 -0.02
CA VAL A 88 5.71 -8.74 0.12
C VAL A 88 6.96 -8.36 0.89
N LEU A 89 7.62 -9.32 1.53
CA LEU A 89 9.00 -9.09 1.98
C LEU A 89 9.87 -8.94 0.72
N ASP A 90 10.84 -8.03 0.70
CA ASP A 90 11.71 -7.75 -0.46
C ASP A 90 12.57 -8.98 -0.84
N LYS A 91 12.83 -9.87 0.14
CA LYS A 91 13.43 -11.20 -0.08
C LYS A 91 12.42 -12.31 -0.40
N ALA A 92 11.12 -12.05 -0.26
CA ALA A 92 10.09 -13.04 -0.57
C ALA A 92 9.91 -13.18 -2.08
N ARG A 93 9.52 -14.38 -2.52
CA ARG A 93 9.24 -14.67 -3.93
C ARG A 93 8.20 -13.68 -4.47
N PRO A 94 8.30 -13.30 -5.76
CA PRO A 94 7.29 -12.45 -6.38
C PRO A 94 5.91 -13.10 -6.23
N PRO A 95 4.87 -12.29 -5.97
CA PRO A 95 3.52 -12.82 -5.80
C PRO A 95 3.07 -13.52 -7.08
N ARG A 96 2.32 -14.63 -6.94
CA ARG A 96 1.73 -15.30 -8.10
C ARG A 96 0.76 -14.33 -8.79
N PRO A 97 0.79 -14.22 -10.12
CA PRO A 97 -0.22 -13.49 -10.87
C PRO A 97 -1.60 -14.00 -10.48
N VAL A 98 -2.50 -13.08 -10.14
CA VAL A 98 -3.92 -13.40 -9.94
C VAL A 98 -4.54 -13.32 -11.33
N GLY A 99 -4.85 -14.49 -11.89
CA GLY A 99 -5.61 -14.61 -13.13
C GLY A 99 -7.10 -14.38 -12.91
#